data_AF-A0A963L1I1-F1
#
_entry.id   AF-A0A963L1I1-F1
#
_cell.length_a   1.000
_cell.length_b   1.000
_cell.length_c   1.000
_cell.angle_alpha   90.00
_cell.angle_beta   90.00
_cell.angle_gamma   90.00
#
_symmetry.space_group_name_H-M   'P 1'
#
loop_
_entity.id
_entity.type
_entity.pdbx_description
1 polymer ?
#
loop_
_entity_poly.entity_id
_entity_poly.type
_entity_poly.pdbx_seq_one_letter_code
_entity_poly.pdbx_strand_id
1 'polypeptide(L)'
;MTRISIALACAVVAFAAAGCKIVKNKPEGEKAIAADASGDDARIEQRLADSFDSQLAPYIAANAQTVASLRQALAAGLDEAGAAHGTKGSGAGAAWNFPVQGEGTVVSSKLDTRARVAGVDTDGDGAADVTVQLGPVIKGTALRDVAPFYNFDDFRDQIEFAKL
;
A
#
# COMPACT_ATOMS: atom_id res chain seq x y z
N MET A 1 -33.34 56.68 10.16
CA MET A 1 -33.66 55.29 10.52
C MET A 1 -33.61 54.33 9.32
N THR A 2 -33.99 54.76 8.12
CA THR A 2 -33.98 53.96 6.88
C THR A 2 -32.60 53.51 6.37
N ARG A 3 -31.53 54.28 6.60
CA ARG A 3 -30.16 53.91 6.14
C ARG A 3 -29.50 52.81 6.97
N ILE A 4 -29.84 52.72 8.26
CA ILE A 4 -29.31 51.70 9.19
C ILE A 4 -30.01 50.35 8.92
N SER A 5 -31.30 50.36 8.59
CA SER A 5 -32.06 49.16 8.22
C SER A 5 -31.57 48.51 6.92
N ILE A 6 -31.10 49.30 5.95
CA ILE A 6 -30.55 48.78 4.68
C ILE A 6 -29.16 48.16 4.90
N ALA A 7 -28.32 48.81 5.72
CA ALA A 7 -27.00 48.26 6.05
C ALA A 7 -27.09 46.94 6.84
N LEU A 8 -28.06 46.83 7.75
CA LEU A 8 -28.30 45.61 8.53
C LEU A 8 -28.85 44.47 7.65
N ALA A 9 -29.72 44.79 6.68
CA ALA A 9 -30.21 43.82 5.71
C ALA A 9 -29.09 43.28 4.79
N CYS A 10 -28.17 44.14 4.34
CA CYS A 10 -27.02 43.71 3.54
C CYS A 10 -26.02 42.84 4.34
N ALA A 11 -25.83 43.12 5.63
CA ALA A 11 -24.95 42.33 6.50
C ALA A 11 -25.50 40.92 6.76
N VAL A 12 -26.82 40.78 6.91
CA VAL A 12 -27.48 39.48 7.11
C VAL A 12 -27.41 38.61 5.84
N VAL A 13 -27.53 39.21 4.65
CA VAL A 13 -27.40 38.50 3.37
C VAL A 13 -25.96 38.05 3.12
N ALA A 14 -24.96 38.85 3.50
CA ALA A 14 -23.54 38.49 3.34
C ALA A 14 -23.12 37.30 4.23
N PHE A 15 -23.67 37.17 5.44
CA PHE A 15 -23.39 36.02 6.32
C PHE A 15 -24.13 34.74 5.92
N ALA A 16 -25.27 34.84 5.24
CA ALA A 16 -26.02 33.67 4.75
C ALA A 16 -25.29 32.95 3.60
N ALA A 17 -24.45 33.65 2.83
CA ALA A 17 -23.69 33.07 1.72
C ALA A 17 -22.47 32.25 2.16
N ALA A 18 -22.01 32.40 3.41
CA ALA A 18 -20.86 31.66 3.95
C ALA A 18 -21.21 30.22 4.40
N GLY A 19 -22.50 29.85 4.40
CA GLY A 19 -22.96 28.51 4.77
C GLY A 19 -22.98 27.48 3.64
N CYS A 20 -22.75 27.89 2.39
CA CYS A 20 -22.75 26.99 1.24
C CYS A 20 -21.39 26.29 1.12
N LYS A 21 -21.26 25.11 1.73
CA LYS A 21 -20.12 24.21 1.46
C LYS A 21 -20.19 23.77 0.00
N ILE A 22 -19.21 24.17 -0.82
CA ILE A 22 -19.08 23.67 -2.19
C ILE A 22 -18.71 22.19 -2.11
N VAL A 23 -19.70 21.32 -2.35
CA VAL A 23 -19.49 19.88 -2.50
C VAL A 23 -19.29 19.62 -3.99
N LYS A 24 -18.21 18.93 -4.35
CA LYS A 24 -17.97 18.51 -5.73
C LYS A 24 -19.08 17.53 -6.13
N ASN A 25 -19.97 17.92 -7.03
CA ASN A 25 -20.91 17.00 -7.65
C ASN A 25 -20.11 16.10 -8.59
N LYS A 26 -19.95 14.83 -8.20
CA LYS A 26 -19.47 13.77 -9.12
C LYS A 26 -20.52 13.56 -10.22
N PRO A 27 -20.11 13.22 -11.45
CA PRO A 27 -21.03 13.02 -12.56
C PRO A 27 -22.09 11.95 -12.21
N GLU A 28 -23.34 12.22 -12.58
CA GLU A 28 -24.48 11.32 -12.33
C GLU A 28 -24.23 9.95 -12.97
N GLY A 29 -24.11 8.92 -12.12
CA GLY A 29 -23.85 7.54 -12.53
C GLY A 29 -22.82 6.83 -11.66
N GLU A 30 -21.90 7.58 -11.05
CA GLU A 30 -20.92 7.04 -10.13
C GLU A 30 -21.42 7.27 -8.69
N LYS A 31 -21.98 6.22 -8.07
CA LYS A 31 -22.25 6.27 -6.63
C LYS A 31 -20.92 6.55 -5.94
N ALA A 32 -20.79 7.71 -5.29
CA ALA A 32 -19.61 8.00 -4.50
C ALA A 32 -19.42 6.87 -3.47
N ILE A 33 -18.24 6.25 -3.46
CA ILE A 33 -17.92 5.24 -2.45
C ILE A 33 -18.13 5.88 -1.08
N ALA A 34 -18.85 5.18 -0.19
CA ALA A 34 -19.13 5.67 1.15
C ALA A 34 -17.82 6.05 1.85
N ALA A 35 -17.85 7.10 2.68
CA ALA A 35 -16.65 7.56 3.41
C ALA A 35 -16.43 6.82 4.74
N ASP A 36 -17.39 6.00 5.16
CA ASP A 36 -17.30 5.17 6.36
C ASP A 36 -16.76 3.77 6.05
N ALA A 37 -16.79 2.89 7.05
CA ALA A 37 -16.30 1.52 6.97
C ALA A 37 -17.01 0.67 5.90
N SER A 38 -18.25 1.02 5.51
CA SER A 38 -18.99 0.28 4.48
C SER A 38 -18.40 0.47 3.08
N GLY A 39 -17.61 1.53 2.89
CA GLY A 39 -16.93 1.81 1.63
C GLY A 39 -15.49 1.29 1.56
N ASP A 40 -14.92 0.76 2.63
CA ASP A 40 -13.51 0.37 2.71
C ASP A 40 -13.12 -0.56 1.54
N ASP A 41 -13.89 -1.63 1.29
CA ASP A 41 -13.55 -2.63 0.27
C ASP A 41 -13.50 -2.02 -1.14
N ALA A 42 -14.47 -1.15 -1.47
CA ALA A 42 -14.51 -0.48 -2.77
C ALA A 42 -13.38 0.54 -2.94
N ARG A 43 -12.97 1.23 -1.86
CA ARG A 43 -11.82 2.16 -1.92
C ARG A 43 -10.50 1.40 -2.11
N ILE A 44 -10.34 0.24 -1.46
CA ILE A 44 -9.17 -0.63 -1.67
C ILE A 44 -9.14 -1.18 -3.09
N GLU A 45 -10.27 -1.71 -3.58
CA GLU A 45 -10.38 -2.23 -4.95
C GLU A 45 -10.02 -1.16 -5.99
N GLN A 46 -10.57 0.05 -5.85
CA GLN A 46 -10.23 1.16 -6.73
C GLN A 46 -8.73 1.50 -6.64
N ARG A 47 -8.18 1.61 -5.44
CA ARG A 47 -6.76 1.94 -5.26
C ARG A 47 -5.85 0.90 -5.90
N LEU A 48 -6.16 -0.39 -5.75
CA LEU A 48 -5.41 -1.47 -6.40
C LEU A 48 -5.51 -1.40 -7.92
N ALA A 49 -6.72 -1.15 -8.46
CA ALA A 49 -6.90 -0.97 -9.90
C ALA A 49 -6.07 0.21 -10.45
N ASP A 50 -5.97 1.29 -9.68
CA ASP A 50 -5.25 2.51 -10.08
C ASP A 50 -3.72 2.38 -9.97
N SER A 51 -3.21 1.52 -9.08
CA SER A 51 -1.78 1.53 -8.69
C SER A 51 -1.02 0.22 -8.83
N PHE A 52 -1.68 -0.95 -8.88
CA PHE A 52 -0.97 -2.24 -8.88
C PHE A 52 -0.08 -2.41 -10.11
N ASP A 53 -0.66 -2.38 -11.31
CA ASP A 53 0.07 -2.57 -12.57
C ASP A 53 0.85 -1.32 -12.98
N SER A 54 0.35 -0.14 -12.64
CA SER A 54 0.91 1.15 -13.06
C SER A 54 2.05 1.64 -12.16
N GLN A 55 2.10 1.21 -10.89
CA GLN A 55 3.07 1.69 -9.90
C GLN A 55 3.77 0.55 -9.16
N LEU A 56 3.03 -0.35 -8.50
CA LEU A 56 3.63 -1.36 -7.61
C LEU A 56 4.50 -2.36 -8.36
N ALA A 57 3.96 -3.03 -9.38
CA ALA A 57 4.71 -4.02 -10.14
C ALA A 57 5.95 -3.41 -10.84
N PRO A 58 5.85 -2.24 -11.52
CA PRO A 58 7.02 -1.55 -12.05
C PRO A 58 8.05 -1.15 -10.99
N TYR A 59 7.60 -0.67 -9.82
CA TYR A 59 8.49 -0.29 -8.73
C TYR A 59 9.27 -1.50 -8.21
N ILE A 60 8.61 -2.64 -7.96
CA ILE A 60 9.27 -3.86 -7.51
C ILE A 60 10.28 -4.30 -8.57
N ALA A 61 9.90 -4.37 -9.84
CA ALA A 61 10.79 -4.78 -10.93
C ALA A 61 12.02 -3.88 -11.07
N ALA A 62 11.84 -2.55 -10.95
CA ALA A 62 12.93 -1.59 -11.08
C ALA A 62 13.90 -1.57 -9.89
N ASN A 63 13.46 -1.95 -8.70
CA ASN A 63 14.26 -1.89 -7.48
C ASN A 63 14.74 -3.27 -6.99
N ALA A 64 14.30 -4.36 -7.63
CA ALA A 64 14.59 -5.72 -7.20
C ALA A 64 16.10 -6.02 -7.18
N GLN A 65 16.60 -6.39 -5.99
CA GLN A 65 17.96 -6.87 -5.82
C GLN A 65 18.02 -8.38 -6.10
N THR A 66 19.19 -8.89 -6.52
CA THR A 66 19.37 -10.35 -6.56
C THR A 66 19.40 -10.92 -5.14
N VAL A 67 18.94 -12.17 -4.96
CA VAL A 67 19.02 -12.87 -3.67
C VAL A 67 20.46 -12.86 -3.12
N ALA A 68 21.45 -13.12 -3.98
CA ALA A 68 22.86 -13.11 -3.61
C ALA A 68 23.35 -11.74 -3.13
N SER A 69 23.05 -10.66 -3.88
CA SER A 69 23.42 -9.29 -3.51
C SER A 69 22.78 -8.87 -2.19
N LEU A 70 21.50 -9.19 -1.98
CA LEU A 70 20.81 -8.85 -0.73
C LEU A 70 21.40 -9.60 0.47
N ARG A 71 21.74 -10.89 0.33
CA ARG A 71 22.41 -11.65 1.40
C ARG A 71 23.75 -11.05 1.78
N GLN A 72 24.53 -10.63 0.78
CA GLN A 72 25.80 -9.95 1.03
C GLN A 72 25.59 -8.62 1.79
N ALA A 73 24.60 -7.81 1.39
CA ALA A 73 24.26 -6.57 2.08
C ALA A 73 23.82 -6.83 3.53
N LEU A 74 22.98 -7.85 3.75
CA LEU A 74 22.49 -8.23 5.08
C LEU A 74 23.62 -8.70 6.01
N ALA A 75 24.72 -9.24 5.47
CA ALA A 75 25.89 -9.62 6.27
C ALA A 75 26.61 -8.40 6.89
N ALA A 76 26.46 -7.20 6.30
CA ALA A 76 26.95 -5.96 6.89
C ALA A 76 26.01 -5.41 7.99
N GLY A 77 24.72 -5.77 7.94
CA GLY A 77 23.74 -5.43 8.96
C GLY A 77 22.36 -5.13 8.37
N LEU A 78 21.30 -5.52 9.10
CA LEU A 78 19.92 -5.36 8.63
C LEU A 78 19.52 -3.89 8.42
N ASP A 79 19.89 -3.00 9.33
CA ASP A 79 19.51 -1.59 9.23
C ASP A 79 20.25 -0.85 8.11
N GLU A 80 21.52 -1.19 7.87
CA GLU A 80 22.30 -0.63 6.76
C GLU A 80 21.76 -1.13 5.40
N ALA A 81 21.53 -2.45 5.28
CA ALA A 81 20.92 -3.03 4.09
C ALA A 81 19.52 -2.47 3.84
N GLY A 82 18.72 -2.35 4.90
CA GLY A 82 17.39 -1.75 4.87
C GLY A 82 17.40 -0.30 4.38
N ALA A 83 18.29 0.53 4.91
CA ALA A 83 18.41 1.93 4.50
C ALA A 83 18.86 2.08 3.03
N ALA A 84 19.69 1.16 2.53
CA ALA A 84 20.21 1.22 1.17
C ALA A 84 19.30 0.58 0.11
N HIS A 85 18.58 -0.48 0.47
CA HIS A 85 17.92 -1.38 -0.50
C HIS A 85 16.48 -1.73 -0.15
N GLY A 86 15.98 -1.30 1.01
CA GLY A 86 14.66 -1.65 1.50
C GLY A 86 13.73 -0.45 1.68
N THR A 87 12.48 -0.76 2.02
CA THR A 87 11.47 0.21 2.45
C THR A 87 10.89 -0.24 3.79
N LYS A 88 10.72 0.69 4.74
CA LYS A 88 9.95 0.42 5.95
C LYS A 88 8.48 0.66 5.67
N GLY A 89 7.66 -0.28 6.14
CA GLY A 89 6.22 -0.06 6.18
C GLY A 89 5.81 1.12 7.06
N SER A 90 4.53 1.46 7.03
CA SER A 90 3.98 2.50 7.89
C SER A 90 3.95 2.05 9.36
N GLY A 91 4.46 2.87 10.27
CA GLY A 91 4.38 2.66 11.72
C GLY A 91 5.74 2.51 12.43
N ALA A 92 5.76 2.82 13.73
CA ALA A 92 6.96 2.66 14.55
C ALA A 92 7.34 1.17 14.67
N GLY A 93 8.59 0.84 14.36
CA GLY A 93 9.09 -0.53 14.40
C GLY A 93 8.70 -1.40 13.19
N ALA A 94 8.20 -0.78 12.11
CA ALA A 94 7.93 -1.50 10.87
C ALA A 94 9.18 -2.25 10.35
N ALA A 95 8.96 -3.48 9.90
CA ALA A 95 10.00 -4.31 9.32
C ALA A 95 10.49 -3.72 7.98
N TRP A 96 11.74 -4.04 7.63
CA TRP A 96 12.29 -3.76 6.32
C TRP A 96 11.71 -4.73 5.29
N ASN A 97 11.27 -4.18 4.15
CA ASN A 97 10.80 -4.93 3.00
C ASN A 97 11.72 -4.68 1.82
N PHE A 98 12.10 -5.76 1.12
CA PHE A 98 13.04 -5.71 0.03
C PHE A 98 12.37 -6.26 -1.23
N PRO A 99 12.38 -5.52 -2.35
CA PRO A 99 12.08 -6.11 -3.65
C PRO A 99 13.26 -7.02 -4.03
N VAL A 100 12.96 -8.26 -4.38
CA VAL A 100 13.97 -9.29 -4.68
C VAL A 100 13.60 -10.02 -5.96
N GLN A 101 14.61 -10.33 -6.76
CA GLN A 101 14.51 -11.18 -7.94
C GLN A 101 15.61 -12.25 -7.92
N GLY A 102 15.39 -13.32 -8.67
CA GLY A 102 16.36 -14.38 -8.80
C GLY A 102 15.77 -15.60 -9.50
N GLU A 103 16.63 -16.55 -9.75
CA GLU A 103 16.30 -17.87 -10.28
C GLU A 103 16.87 -18.93 -9.36
N GLY A 104 16.30 -20.12 -9.40
CA GLY A 104 16.73 -21.21 -8.54
C GLY A 104 15.95 -22.50 -8.78
N THR A 105 16.40 -23.57 -8.13
CA THR A 105 15.78 -24.89 -8.21
C THR A 105 14.82 -25.10 -7.05
N VAL A 106 13.59 -25.55 -7.33
CA VAL A 106 12.65 -25.93 -6.27
C VAL A 106 13.14 -27.22 -5.61
N VAL A 107 13.51 -27.16 -4.34
CA VAL A 107 14.01 -28.31 -3.56
C VAL A 107 13.00 -28.83 -2.53
N SER A 108 11.98 -28.03 -2.19
CA SER A 108 10.88 -28.45 -1.34
C SER A 108 9.58 -27.75 -1.69
N SER A 109 8.44 -28.38 -1.41
CA SER A 109 7.13 -27.75 -1.60
C SER A 109 6.12 -28.21 -0.55
N LYS A 110 5.23 -27.29 -0.16
CA LYS A 110 4.08 -27.56 0.69
C LYS A 110 2.82 -27.05 0.00
N LEU A 111 2.09 -27.97 -0.64
CA LEU A 111 0.96 -27.67 -1.53
C LEU A 111 -0.41 -28.09 -0.96
N ASP A 112 -0.40 -28.76 0.19
CA ASP A 112 -1.56 -29.33 0.90
C ASP A 112 -2.43 -28.28 1.61
N THR A 113 -2.03 -27.00 1.60
CA THR A 113 -2.78 -25.89 2.18
C THR A 113 -3.15 -24.83 1.15
N ARG A 114 -3.96 -23.86 1.55
CA ARG A 114 -4.28 -22.66 0.74
C ARG A 114 -3.14 -21.62 0.72
N ALA A 115 -2.23 -21.69 1.68
CA ALA A 115 -1.05 -20.82 1.77
C ALA A 115 0.18 -21.63 1.35
N ARG A 116 0.23 -21.96 0.05
CA ARG A 116 1.23 -22.84 -0.53
C ARG A 116 2.58 -22.16 -0.54
N VAL A 117 3.63 -22.94 -0.31
CA VAL A 117 5.01 -22.46 -0.37
C VAL A 117 5.92 -23.42 -1.12
N ALA A 118 6.97 -22.89 -1.73
CA ALA A 118 8.09 -23.64 -2.27
C ALA A 118 9.40 -23.11 -1.69
N GLY A 119 10.26 -24.02 -1.25
CA GLY A 119 11.65 -23.71 -0.93
C GLY A 119 12.47 -23.77 -2.22
N VAL A 120 13.19 -22.69 -2.51
CA VAL A 120 14.02 -22.55 -3.72
C VAL A 120 15.47 -22.42 -3.30
N ASP A 121 16.31 -23.28 -3.86
CA ASP A 121 17.78 -23.22 -3.82
C ASP A 121 18.28 -22.26 -4.91
N THR A 122 19.05 -21.25 -4.53
CA THR A 122 19.55 -20.20 -5.42
C THR A 122 21.05 -20.27 -5.67
N ASP A 123 21.78 -21.15 -4.98
CA ASP A 123 23.24 -21.30 -5.10
C ASP A 123 23.73 -22.71 -5.46
N GLY A 124 22.82 -23.69 -5.51
CA GLY A 124 23.06 -25.05 -5.98
C GLY A 124 23.57 -26.00 -4.91
N ASP A 125 23.49 -25.67 -3.63
CA ASP A 125 23.92 -26.53 -2.53
C ASP A 125 22.91 -27.63 -2.16
N GLY A 126 21.72 -27.60 -2.76
CA GLY A 126 20.63 -28.55 -2.52
C GLY A 126 19.74 -28.19 -1.33
N ALA A 127 19.97 -27.06 -0.66
CA ALA A 127 19.19 -26.54 0.44
C ALA A 127 18.32 -25.34 0.01
N ALA A 128 17.19 -25.13 0.69
CA ALA A 128 16.31 -24.02 0.37
C ALA A 128 16.88 -22.71 0.91
N ASP A 129 17.07 -21.76 0.01
CA ASP A 129 17.60 -20.43 0.27
C ASP A 129 16.54 -19.37 0.55
N VAL A 130 15.41 -19.49 -0.15
CA VAL A 130 14.26 -18.60 -0.05
C VAL A 130 12.98 -19.43 -0.03
N THR A 131 11.94 -18.88 0.60
CA THR A 131 10.60 -19.46 0.58
C THR A 131 9.68 -18.59 -0.26
N VAL A 132 9.18 -19.13 -1.36
CA VAL A 132 8.25 -18.46 -2.27
C VAL A 132 6.82 -18.84 -1.89
N GLN A 133 5.96 -17.85 -1.67
CA GLN A 133 4.52 -18.08 -1.49
C GLN A 133 3.85 -18.19 -2.87
N LEU A 134 3.10 -19.27 -3.11
CA LEU A 134 2.52 -19.61 -4.42
C LEU A 134 1.02 -19.28 -4.55
N GLY A 135 0.38 -18.87 -3.46
CA GLY A 135 -1.07 -18.60 -3.42
C GLY A 135 -1.94 -19.87 -3.26
N PRO A 136 -3.28 -19.73 -3.35
CA PRO A 136 -4.03 -18.49 -3.57
C PRO A 136 -4.06 -17.55 -2.36
N VAL A 137 -3.61 -17.98 -1.18
CA VAL A 137 -3.47 -17.11 0.00
C VAL A 137 -2.01 -16.70 0.14
N ILE A 138 -1.75 -15.41 -0.04
CA ILE A 138 -0.45 -14.78 0.27
C ILE A 138 -0.58 -14.13 1.65
N LYS A 139 0.35 -14.44 2.55
CA LYS A 139 0.37 -13.96 3.92
C LYS A 139 1.30 -12.77 4.08
N GLY A 140 0.94 -11.90 5.04
CA GLY A 140 1.73 -10.74 5.43
C GLY A 140 1.42 -9.51 4.59
N THR A 141 2.15 -8.43 4.85
CA THR A 141 1.92 -7.10 4.29
C THR A 141 3.07 -6.62 3.40
N ALA A 142 4.04 -7.48 3.10
CA ALA A 142 5.27 -7.10 2.41
C ALA A 142 5.03 -6.46 1.04
N LEU A 143 4.01 -6.88 0.29
CA LEU A 143 3.66 -6.27 -0.99
C LEU A 143 3.16 -4.82 -0.85
N ARG A 144 2.41 -4.53 0.21
CA ARG A 144 1.99 -3.17 0.54
C ARG A 144 3.17 -2.36 1.08
N ASP A 145 3.90 -2.93 2.04
CA ASP A 145 4.91 -2.22 2.82
C ASP A 145 6.24 -2.02 2.09
N VAL A 146 6.47 -2.73 0.98
CA VAL A 146 7.60 -2.44 0.06
C VAL A 146 7.33 -1.20 -0.80
N ALA A 147 6.07 -0.80 -0.96
CA ALA A 147 5.69 0.33 -1.80
C ALA A 147 5.82 1.65 -1.01
N PRO A 148 6.64 2.61 -1.46
CA PRO A 148 6.85 3.87 -0.73
C PRO A 148 5.66 4.84 -0.84
N PHE A 149 4.64 4.50 -1.63
CA PHE A 149 3.48 5.34 -1.91
C PHE A 149 2.18 4.87 -1.23
N TYR A 150 2.19 3.72 -0.53
CA TYR A 150 1.06 3.34 0.32
C TYR A 150 1.28 3.83 1.74
N ASN A 151 0.89 5.07 2.00
CA ASN A 151 1.04 5.70 3.30
C ASN A 151 -0.23 5.53 4.13
N PHE A 152 -0.08 5.18 5.41
CA PHE A 152 -1.20 5.03 6.33
C PHE A 152 -2.15 6.25 6.37
N ASP A 153 -1.61 7.46 6.25
CA ASP A 153 -2.38 8.71 6.30
C ASP A 153 -3.35 8.88 5.12
N ASP A 154 -3.19 8.08 4.05
CA ASP A 154 -4.08 8.07 2.89
C ASP A 154 -5.34 7.20 3.10
N PHE A 155 -5.50 6.60 4.28
CA PHE A 155 -6.59 5.70 4.66
C PHE A 155 -7.40 6.28 5.82
N ARG A 156 -8.66 5.86 5.94
CA ARG A 156 -9.57 6.32 7.01
C ARG A 156 -9.05 5.93 8.39
N ASP A 157 -8.57 4.71 8.52
CA ASP A 157 -8.01 4.15 9.75
C ASP A 157 -7.16 2.89 9.47
N GLN A 158 -6.68 2.28 10.55
CA GLN A 158 -5.90 1.04 10.55
C GLN A 158 -6.64 -0.19 10.01
N ILE A 159 -7.98 -0.20 10.04
CA ILE A 159 -8.77 -1.32 9.53
C ILE A 159 -8.79 -1.25 8.01
N GLU A 160 -9.04 -0.07 7.44
CA GLU A 160 -8.97 0.11 5.99
C GLU A 160 -7.55 -0.14 5.47
N PHE A 161 -6.52 0.38 6.15
CA PHE A 161 -5.13 0.15 5.73
C PHE A 161 -4.71 -1.33 5.80
N ALA A 162 -5.23 -2.09 6.77
CA ALA A 162 -4.97 -3.52 6.89
C ALA A 162 -5.70 -4.37 5.83
N LYS A 163 -6.70 -3.82 5.14
CA LYS A 163 -7.40 -4.50 4.04
C LYS A 163 -6.67 -4.39 2.69
N LEU A 164 -5.76 -3.42 2.55
CA LEU A 164 -4.87 -3.32 1.39
C LEU A 164 -3.82 -4.43 1.41
#